data_AF-X1LN83-F1
#
_entry.id   AF-X1LN83-F1
#
_cell.length_a   1.000
_cell.length_b   1.000
_cell.length_c   1.000
_cell.angle_alpha   90.00
_cell.angle_beta   90.00
_cell.angle_gamma   90.00
#
_symmetry.space_group_name_H-M   'P 1'
#
loop_
_entity.id
_entity.type
_entity.pdbx_description
1 polymer ?
#
loop_
_entity_poly.entity_id
_entity_poly.type
_entity_poly.pdbx_seq_one_letter_code
_entity_poly.pdbx_strand_id
1 'polypeptide(L)' 'MGPVTNAGCGALCPSHRRACYGCWGPVSDANAPALAKKFEQLGLAPDDIVRKFTQFASPTIEFRKGAEMYE' A
#
# COMPACT_ATOMS: atom_id res chain seq x y z
N MET A 1 3.99 -0.56 -1.90
CA MET A 1 3.30 -0.99 -0.67
C MET A 1 4.21 -1.48 0.45
N GLY A 2 5.51 -1.73 0.21
CA GLY A 2 6.42 -2.33 1.21
C GLY A 2 6.37 -1.73 2.63
N PRO A 3 6.42 -0.40 2.81
CA PRO A 3 6.44 0.22 4.15
C PRO A 3 5.23 -0.06 5.04
N VAL A 4 4.11 -0.51 4.46
CA VAL A 4 2.84 -0.76 5.17
C VAL A 4 2.42 -2.23 5.12
N THR A 5 3.23 -3.12 4.53
CA THR A 5 2.88 -4.53 4.34
C THR A 5 3.65 -5.41 5.33
N ASN A 6 3.05 -6.52 5.79
CA ASN A 6 3.77 -7.52 6.59
C ASN A 6 5.04 -8.02 5.89
N ALA A 7 6.09 -8.23 6.69
CA ALA A 7 7.30 -8.93 6.27
C ALA A 7 7.07 -10.45 6.18
N GLY A 8 8.08 -11.20 5.75
CA GLY A 8 8.05 -12.67 5.67
C GLY A 8 8.13 -13.24 4.25
N CYS A 9 7.75 -12.46 3.23
CA CYS A 9 7.90 -12.83 1.82
C CYS A 9 9.32 -12.68 1.25
N GLY A 10 10.31 -12.33 2.09
CA GLY A 10 11.70 -12.10 1.67
C GLY A 10 11.89 -10.93 0.69
N ALA A 11 10.93 -9.98 0.64
CA ALA A 11 10.94 -8.87 -0.31
C ALA A 11 11.12 -9.31 -1.79
N LEU A 12 10.54 -10.47 -2.15
CA LEU A 12 10.69 -11.09 -3.47
C LEU A 12 10.49 -10.10 -4.63
N CYS A 13 9.41 -9.31 -4.61
CA CYS A 13 9.12 -8.35 -5.69
C CYS A 13 10.20 -7.26 -5.80
N PRO A 14 10.53 -6.51 -4.72
CA PRO A 14 11.66 -5.57 -4.72
C PRO A 14 13.01 -6.15 -5.15
N SER A 15 13.34 -7.38 -4.74
CA SER A 15 14.59 -8.06 -5.12
C SER A 15 14.72 -8.28 -6.63
N HIS A 16 13.59 -8.32 -7.34
CA HIS A 16 13.52 -8.39 -8.81
C HIS A 16 13.15 -7.04 -9.46
N ARG A 17 13.43 -5.92 -8.79
CA ARG A 17 13.16 -4.55 -9.27
C ARG A 17 11.69 -4.30 -9.62
N ARG A 18 10.76 -4.99 -8.95
CA ARG A 18 9.32 -4.75 -9.04
C ARG A 18 8.83 -4.06 -7.78
N ALA A 19 7.74 -3.30 -7.90
CA ALA A 19 7.09 -2.71 -6.73
C ALA A 19 6.54 -3.82 -5.81
N CYS A 20 6.60 -3.62 -4.49
CA CYS A 20 5.83 -4.47 -3.57
C CYS A 20 4.34 -4.17 -3.74
N TYR A 21 3.56 -5.21 -4.03
CA TYR A 21 2.11 -5.14 -4.28
C TYR A 21 1.24 -5.27 -3.04
N GLY A 22 1.82 -5.59 -1.87
CA GLY A 22 1.05 -5.66 -0.61
C GLY A 22 0.27 -6.96 -0.39
N CYS A 23 0.60 -8.04 -1.10
CA CYS A 23 -0.14 -9.31 -1.04
C CYS A 23 -0.10 -10.02 0.33
N TRP A 24 0.83 -9.67 1.22
CA TRP A 24 0.91 -10.20 2.59
C TRP A 24 0.06 -9.41 3.60
N GLY A 25 -0.76 -8.48 3.11
CA GLY A 25 -1.63 -7.65 3.94
C GLY A 25 -0.88 -6.59 4.76
N PRO A 26 -1.62 -5.69 5.42
CA PRO A 26 -1.03 -4.64 6.22
C PRO A 26 -0.25 -5.18 7.42
N VAL A 27 0.84 -4.50 7.76
CA VAL A 27 1.43 -4.62 9.09
C VAL A 27 0.51 -4.03 10.16
N SER A 28 0.59 -4.52 11.40
CA SER A 28 -0.12 -3.92 12.53
C SER A 28 0.19 -2.43 12.65
N ASP A 29 -0.86 -1.62 12.83
CA ASP A 29 -0.77 -0.15 12.96
C ASP A 29 -0.07 0.53 11.76
N ALA A 30 -0.31 0.04 10.55
CA ALA A 30 0.28 0.62 9.35
C ALA A 30 -0.15 2.08 9.14
N ASN A 31 0.83 2.96 8.90
CA ASN A 31 0.58 4.35 8.53
C ASN A 31 0.28 4.50 7.03
N ALA A 32 -0.82 3.91 6.58
CA ALA A 32 -1.30 3.99 5.20
C ALA A 32 -1.51 5.42 4.70
N PRO A 33 -2.09 6.36 5.49
CA PRO A 33 -2.25 7.75 5.06
C PRO A 33 -0.94 8.44 4.65
N ALA A 34 0.13 8.25 5.43
CA ALA A 34 1.43 8.85 5.11
C ALA A 34 2.01 8.30 3.79
N LEU A 35 1.88 6.98 3.56
CA LEU A 35 2.32 6.38 2.31
C LEU A 35 1.47 6.83 1.12
N ALA A 36 0.16 6.96 1.30
CA ALA A 36 -0.76 7.45 0.27
C ALA A 36 -0.39 8.88 -0.18
N LYS A 37 -0.17 9.79 0.79
CA LYS A 37 0.34 11.14 0.53
C LYS A 37 1.70 11.13 -0.18
N LYS A 38 2.56 10.15 0.13
CA LYS A 38 3.83 10.01 -0.57
C LYS A 38 3.66 9.60 -2.03
N PHE A 39 2.67 8.77 -2.35
CA PHE A 39 2.34 8.41 -3.73
C PHE A 39 1.83 9.61 -4.53
N GLU A 40 0.95 10.42 -3.95
CA GLU A 40 0.49 11.68 -4.55
C GLU A 40 1.68 12.61 -4.85
N GLN A 41 2.60 12.80 -3.88
CA GLN A 41 3.81 13.61 -4.09
C GLN A 41 4.73 13.07 -5.20
N LEU A 42 4.64 11.78 -5.50
CA LEU A 42 5.38 11.13 -6.60
C LEU A 42 4.61 11.21 -7.94
N GLY A 43 3.44 11.84 -7.97
CA GLY A 43 2.65 12.09 -9.18
C GLY A 43 1.70 10.97 -9.56
N LEU A 44 1.34 10.07 -8.65
CA LEU A 44 0.34 9.05 -8.93
C LEU A 44 -1.07 9.66 -8.97
N ALA A 45 -1.90 9.21 -9.91
CA ALA A 45 -3.29 9.60 -9.99
C ALA A 45 -4.08 9.08 -8.77
N PRO A 46 -5.11 9.81 -8.28
CA PRO A 46 -5.93 9.39 -7.14
C PRO A 46 -6.45 7.95 -7.26
N ASP A 47 -7.03 7.57 -8.40
CA ASP A 47 -7.51 6.21 -8.65
C ASP A 47 -6.42 5.14 -8.50
N ASP A 48 -5.18 5.44 -8.90
CA ASP A 48 -4.06 4.50 -8.78
C ASP A 48 -3.60 4.35 -7.32
N ILE A 49 -3.78 5.38 -6.50
CA ILE A 49 -3.54 5.32 -5.06
C ILE A 49 -4.60 4.43 -4.41
N VAL A 50 -5.89 4.64 -4.73
CA VAL A 50 -7.00 3.80 -4.24
C VAL A 50 -6.75 2.33 -4.60
N ARG A 51 -6.48 2.03 -5.89
CA ARG A 51 -6.21 0.66 -6.37
C ARG A 51 -5.08 -0.03 -5.62
N LYS A 52 -4.03 0.69 -5.22
CA LYS A 52 -2.90 0.11 -4.46
C LYS A 52 -3.31 -0.37 -3.07
N PHE A 53 -4.23 0.33 -2.40
CA PHE A 53 -4.70 -0.06 -1.07
C PHE A 53 -5.85 -1.09 -1.12
N THR A 54 -6.55 -1.22 -2.24
CA THR A 54 -7.70 -2.14 -2.38
C THR A 54 -7.39 -3.47 -3.09
N GLN A 55 -6.21 -3.63 -3.70
CA GLN A 55 -5.89 -4.82 -4.51
C GLN A 55 -5.96 -6.17 -3.78
N PHE A 56 -5.46 -6.27 -2.54
CA PHE A 56 -5.37 -7.56 -1.82
C PHE A 56 -6.02 -7.56 -0.42
N ALA A 57 -6.01 -6.43 0.29
CA ALA A 57 -6.43 -6.34 1.68
C ALA A 57 -7.42 -5.19 1.94
N SER A 58 -8.22 -4.82 0.94
CA SER A 58 -9.23 -3.75 1.00
C SER A 58 -10.10 -3.70 2.26
N PRO A 59 -10.61 -4.82 2.83
CA PRO A 59 -11.49 -4.73 3.99
C PRO A 59 -10.77 -4.39 5.30
N THR A 60 -9.44 -4.50 5.35
CA THR A 60 -8.66 -4.22 6.57
C THR A 60 -8.64 -2.73 6.90
N ILE A 61 -8.74 -2.39 8.19
CA ILE A 61 -8.81 -0.99 8.62
C ILE A 61 -7.53 -0.22 8.30
N GLU A 62 -6.39 -0.92 8.32
CA GLU A 62 -5.08 -0.35 8.07
C GLU A 62 -4.93 0.14 6.63
N PHE A 63 -5.33 -0.66 5.63
CA PHE A 63 -5.26 -0.22 4.23
C PHE A 63 -6.41 0.71 3.84
N ARG A 64 -7.60 0.52 4.42
CA ARG A 64 -8.78 1.36 4.11
C ARG A 64 -8.51 2.85 4.33
N LYS A 65 -7.84 3.20 5.43
CA LYS A 65 -7.44 4.60 5.73
C LYS A 65 -6.63 5.27 4.62
N GLY A 66 -5.85 4.51 3.86
CA GLY A 66 -5.08 5.04 2.73
C GLY A 66 -5.92 5.24 1.46
N ALA A 67 -6.93 4.38 1.25
CA ALA A 67 -7.86 4.48 0.12
C ALA A 67 -8.86 5.63 0.32
N GLU A 68 -9.47 5.74 1.51
CA GLU A 68 -10.48 6.76 1.87
C GLU A 68 -9.99 8.21 1.72
N MET A 69 -8.68 8.44 1.63
CA MET A 69 -8.13 9.77 1.36
C MET A 69 -8.36 10.25 -0.09
N TYR A 70 -8.67 9.32 -1.00
CA TYR A 70 -8.73 9.56 -2.45
C TYR A 70 -9.99 8.96 -3.12
N GLU A 71 -10.93 8.43 -2.32
CA GLU A 71 -12.30 8.06 -2.74
C GLU A 71 -13.23 9.27 -2.68
#